data_AF-A0A6B3HA99-F1
#
_entry.id   AF-A0A6B3HA99-F1
#
_cell.length_a   1.000
_cell.length_b   1.000
_cell.length_c   1.000
_cell.angle_alpha   90.00
_cell.angle_beta   90.00
_cell.angle_gamma   90.00
#
_symmetry.space_group_name_H-M   'P 1'
#
loop_
_entity.id
_entity.type
_entity.pdbx_description
1 polymer ?
#
loop_
_entity_poly.entity_id
_entity_poly.type
_entity_poly.pdbx_seq_one_letter_code
_entity_poly.pdbx_strand_id
1 'polypeptide(L)'
;LDRQAAQKAFEVFCTGTQLSSRQIDFLTLIIDTVAKRGILGLGDLYEDSFADLAPGGPDDLFTGEELEVLNVIFKELERTARPTTLAA
;
A
#
# COMPACT_ATOMS: atom_id res chain seq x y z
N LEU A 1 1.69 -2.82 -13.02
CA LEU A 1 2.64 -3.04 -11.92
C LEU A 1 2.50 -4.50 -11.46
N ASP A 2 3.60 -5.16 -11.15
CA ASP A 2 3.60 -6.53 -10.65
C ASP A 2 3.21 -6.60 -9.16
N ARG A 3 2.31 -7.54 -8.82
CA ARG A 3 1.92 -7.85 -7.44
C ARG A 3 3.13 -8.13 -6.54
N GLN A 4 4.16 -8.76 -7.09
CA GLN A 4 5.39 -9.09 -6.39
C GLN A 4 6.21 -7.85 -6.02
N ALA A 5 6.22 -6.81 -6.86
CA ALA A 5 6.88 -5.55 -6.55
C ALA A 5 6.16 -4.82 -5.42
N ALA A 6 4.82 -4.81 -5.45
CA ALA A 6 4.00 -4.28 -4.36
C ALA A 6 4.25 -5.04 -3.05
N GLN A 7 4.18 -6.38 -3.04
CA GLN A 7 4.48 -7.18 -1.85
C GLN A 7 5.84 -6.84 -1.25
N LYS A 8 6.89 -6.78 -2.07
CA LYS A 8 8.25 -6.52 -1.60
C LYS A 8 8.40 -5.13 -0.97
N ALA A 9 7.71 -4.12 -1.50
CA ALA A 9 7.72 -2.78 -0.92
C ALA A 9 6.99 -2.76 0.44
N PHE A 10 5.89 -3.50 0.57
CA PHE A 10 5.16 -3.65 1.83
C PHE A 10 5.84 -4.59 2.84
N GLU A 11 6.66 -5.55 2.42
CA GLU A 11 7.48 -6.37 3.32
C GLU A 11 8.45 -5.51 4.13
N VAL A 12 9.03 -4.47 3.52
CA VAL A 12 9.90 -3.51 4.23
C VAL A 12 9.12 -2.77 5.32
N PHE A 13 7.86 -2.43 5.06
CA PHE A 13 6.96 -1.82 6.05
C PHE A 13 6.65 -2.80 7.21
N CYS A 14 6.37 -4.07 6.90
CA CYS A 14 6.13 -5.12 7.90
C CYS A 14 7.38 -5.45 8.74
N THR A 15 8.59 -5.20 8.23
CA THR A 15 9.84 -5.58 8.92
C THR A 15 10.11 -4.72 10.16
N GLY A 16 9.49 -3.53 10.26
CA GLY A 16 9.65 -2.62 11.40
C GLY A 16 8.50 -2.65 12.42
N THR A 17 7.34 -3.19 12.05
CA THR A 17 6.11 -3.05 12.85
C THR A 17 5.35 -4.38 12.92
N GLN A 18 4.91 -4.75 14.13
CA GLN A 18 4.07 -5.91 14.32
C GLN A 18 2.62 -5.54 13.96
N LEU A 19 2.24 -5.84 12.72
CA LEU A 19 0.91 -5.55 12.21
C LEU A 19 -0.13 -6.54 12.76
N SER A 20 -1.31 -6.02 13.09
CA SER A 20 -2.49 -6.79 13.45
C SER A 20 -3.13 -7.42 12.20
N SER A 21 -3.91 -8.49 12.37
CA SER A 21 -4.62 -9.16 11.26
C SER A 21 -5.37 -8.17 10.38
N ARG A 22 -6.10 -7.22 10.99
CA ARG A 22 -6.86 -6.18 10.28
C ARG A 22 -5.97 -5.28 9.40
N GLN A 23 -4.77 -4.94 9.85
CA GLN A 23 -3.79 -4.17 9.08
C GLN A 23 -3.22 -5.02 7.93
N ILE A 24 -2.97 -6.31 8.16
CA ILE A 24 -2.48 -7.25 7.12
C ILE A 24 -3.52 -7.43 6.01
N ASP A 25 -4.79 -7.60 6.36
CA ASP A 25 -5.89 -7.67 5.40
C ASP A 25 -5.99 -6.37 4.58
N PHE A 26 -5.85 -5.21 5.24
CA PHE A 26 -5.82 -3.91 4.57
C PHE A 26 -4.65 -3.78 3.60
N LEU A 27 -3.43 -4.14 4.00
CA LEU A 27 -2.26 -4.15 3.12
C LEU A 27 -2.43 -5.11 1.94
N THR A 28 -3.04 -6.27 2.18
CA THR A 28 -3.31 -7.25 1.12
C THR A 28 -4.27 -6.67 0.08
N LEU A 29 -5.31 -5.97 0.52
CA LEU A 29 -6.26 -5.28 -0.37
C LEU A 29 -5.57 -4.16 -1.15
N ILE A 30 -4.69 -3.40 -0.51
CA ILE A 30 -3.88 -2.36 -1.17
C ILE A 30 -3.04 -2.97 -2.28
N ILE A 31 -2.28 -4.03 -1.97
CA ILE A 31 -1.40 -4.72 -2.92
C ILE A 31 -2.20 -5.25 -4.11
N ASP A 32 -3.36 -5.86 -3.87
CA ASP A 32 -4.23 -6.37 -4.92
C ASP A 32 -4.79 -5.24 -5.80
N THR A 33 -5.22 -4.14 -5.19
CA THR A 33 -5.73 -2.96 -5.90
C THR A 33 -4.64 -2.30 -6.72
N VAL A 34 -3.45 -2.10 -6.15
CA VAL A 34 -2.28 -1.55 -6.84
C VAL A 34 -1.87 -2.46 -8.02
N ALA A 35 -1.91 -3.79 -7.85
CA ALA A 35 -1.61 -4.73 -8.92
C ALA A 35 -2.65 -4.69 -10.06
N LYS A 36 -3.94 -4.50 -9.72
CA LYS A 36 -5.05 -4.43 -10.69
C LYS A 36 -5.15 -3.08 -11.40
N ARG A 37 -5.13 -1.98 -10.65
CA ARG A 37 -5.33 -0.61 -11.13
C ARG A 37 -4.02 0.04 -11.60
N GLY A 38 -2.88 -0.43 -11.11
CA GLY A 38 -1.53 0.01 -11.49
C GLY A 38 -1.04 1.27 -10.76
N ILE A 39 -1.95 2.13 -10.31
CA ILE A 39 -1.68 3.38 -9.59
C ILE A 39 -2.67 3.45 -8.43
N LEU A 40 -2.17 3.70 -7.21
CA LEU A 40 -2.98 3.92 -6.01
C LEU A 40 -2.31 5.01 -5.18
N GLY A 41 -3.09 5.98 -4.70
CA GLY A 41 -2.63 7.01 -3.77
C GLY A 41 -3.23 6.85 -2.38
N LEU A 42 -2.73 7.63 -1.42
CA LEU A 42 -3.28 7.62 -0.06
C LEU A 42 -4.75 8.08 -0.02
N GLY A 43 -5.18 8.93 -0.96
CA GLY A 43 -6.57 9.34 -1.13
C GLY A 43 -7.51 8.20 -1.57
N ASP A 44 -7.03 7.23 -2.35
CA ASP A 44 -7.84 6.07 -2.75
C ASP A 44 -8.16 5.16 -1.55
N LEU A 45 -7.39 5.23 -0.47
CA LEU A 45 -7.64 4.45 0.75
C LEU A 45 -8.89 4.90 1.52
N TYR A 46 -9.49 6.03 1.14
CA TYR A 46 -10.78 6.48 1.66
C TYR A 46 -11.94 6.09 0.73
N GLU A 47 -11.69 5.34 -0.35
CA GLU A 47 -12.77 4.79 -1.18
C GLU A 47 -13.51 3.65 -0.44
N ASP A 48 -14.76 3.41 -0.87
CA ASP A 48 -15.69 2.46 -0.26
C ASP A 48 -15.10 1.04 -0.10
N SER A 49 -14.25 0.63 -1.05
CA SER A 49 -13.55 -0.67 -1.01
C SER A 49 -12.62 -0.84 0.20
N PHE A 50 -12.02 0.25 0.67
CA PHE A 50 -11.15 0.26 1.85
C PHE A 50 -11.94 0.61 3.12
N ALA A 51 -13.01 1.40 2.99
CA ALA A 51 -13.90 1.76 4.08
C ALA A 51 -14.58 0.55 4.73
N ASP A 52 -14.79 -0.55 3.98
CA ASP A 52 -15.30 -1.82 4.52
C ASP A 52 -14.39 -2.41 5.62
N LEU A 53 -13.07 -2.30 5.44
CA LEU A 53 -12.08 -2.74 6.42
C LEU A 53 -11.76 -1.68 7.48
N ALA A 54 -11.82 -0.41 7.09
CA ALA A 54 -11.47 0.74 7.91
C ALA A 54 -12.49 1.88 7.72
N PRO A 55 -13.60 1.90 8.48
CA PRO A 55 -14.69 2.87 8.28
C PRO A 55 -14.26 4.33 8.54
N GLY A 56 -13.19 4.54 9.33
CA GLY A 56 -12.56 5.84 9.53
C GLY A 56 -11.46 6.18 8.51
N GLY A 57 -11.22 5.29 7.54
CA GLY A 57 -10.08 5.35 6.64
C GLY A 57 -8.82 4.72 7.24
N PRO A 58 -7.68 4.85 6.55
CA PRO A 58 -6.42 4.23 6.98
C PRO A 58 -5.91 4.82 8.31
N ASP A 59 -6.38 5.99 8.75
CA ASP A 59 -6.13 6.59 10.07
C ASP A 59 -6.67 5.77 11.25
N ASP A 60 -7.67 4.90 11.03
CA ASP A 60 -8.20 4.02 12.07
C ASP A 60 -7.27 2.81 12.32
N LEU A 61 -6.49 2.46 11.30
CA LEU A 61 -5.59 1.29 11.31
C LEU A 61 -4.12 1.66 11.51
N PHE A 62 -3.70 2.86 11.10
CA PHE A 62 -2.32 3.29 11.08
C PHE A 62 -2.17 4.66 11.73
N THR A 63 -1.04 4.87 12.40
CA THR A 63 -0.67 6.19 12.90
C THR A 63 -0.28 7.12 11.76
N GLY A 64 -0.34 8.44 11.97
CA GLY A 64 0.06 9.41 10.94
C GLY A 64 1.47 9.19 10.38
N GLU A 65 2.40 8.69 11.21
CA GLU A 65 3.76 8.36 10.81
C GLU A 65 3.78 7.13 9.88
N GLU A 66 3.00 6.10 10.18
CA GLU A 66 2.81 4.93 9.31
C GLU A 66 2.12 5.29 7.99
N LEU A 67 1.15 6.22 8.01
CA LEU A 67 0.50 6.74 6.81
C LEU A 67 1.49 7.49 5.93
N GLU A 68 2.39 8.30 6.50
CA GLU A 68 3.47 8.92 5.73
C GLU A 68 4.38 7.88 5.08
N VAL A 69 4.75 6.81 5.80
CA VAL A 69 5.55 5.73 5.22
C VAL A 69 4.79 5.02 4.10
N LEU A 70 3.49 4.75 4.29
CA LEU A 70 2.61 4.19 3.25
C LEU A 70 2.56 5.09 2.01
N ASN A 71 2.46 6.41 2.19
CA ASN A 71 2.52 7.39 1.10
C ASN A 71 3.85 7.33 0.34
N VAL A 72 4.97 7.19 1.06
CA VAL A 72 6.30 7.03 0.45
C VAL A 72 6.35 5.74 -0.37
N ILE A 73 5.82 4.63 0.16
CA ILE A 73 5.74 3.36 -0.55
C ILE A 73 4.90 3.49 -1.80
N PHE A 74 3.73 4.15 -1.76
CA PHE A 74 2.92 4.40 -2.95
C PHE A 74 3.68 5.19 -4.00
N LYS A 75 4.37 6.27 -3.61
CA LYS A 75 5.19 7.05 -4.55
C LYS A 75 6.32 6.22 -5.16
N GLU A 76 6.98 5.38 -4.38
CA GLU A 76 8.02 4.47 -4.87
C GLU A 76 7.44 3.40 -5.80
N LEU A 77 6.25 2.88 -5.49
CA LEU A 77 5.52 1.95 -6.35
C LEU A 77 5.07 2.62 -7.64
N GLU A 78 4.59 3.86 -7.63
CA GLU A 78 4.29 4.63 -8.84
C GLU A 78 5.54 4.90 -9.68
N ARG A 79 6.68 5.14 -9.03
CA ARG A 79 7.97 5.34 -9.70
C ARG A 79 8.50 4.06 -10.33
N THR A 80 8.28 2.91 -9.70
CA THR A 80 8.65 1.59 -10.24
C THR A 80 7.60 1.05 -11.23
N ALA A 81 6.33 1.45 -11.11
CA ALA A 81 5.26 1.18 -12.07
C ALA A 81 5.50 1.84 -13.42
N ARG A 82 6.07 3.05 -13.42
CA ARG A 82 6.66 3.63 -14.64
C ARG A 82 7.93 2.83 -14.94
N PRO A 83 7.93 1.98 -15.97
CA PRO A 83 8.99 1.02 -16.16
C PRO A 83 10.27 1.80 -16.44
N THR A 84 11.22 1.76 -15.51
CA THR A 84 12.62 1.80 -15.94
C THR A 84 12.96 0.39 -16.39
N THR A 85 12.54 0.05 -17.60
CA THR A 85 13.20 -0.98 -18.39
C THR A 85 14.61 -0.45 -18.70
N LEU A 86 15.56 -0.70 -17.81
CA LEU A 86 17.03 -0.77 -17.97
C LEU A 86 17.60 -0.79 -16.53
N ALA A 87 18.39 -1.75 -16.06
CA ALA A 87 19.37 -2.55 -16.75
C ALA A 87 19.68 -3.82 -15.95
N ALA A 88 19.82 -4.94 -16.66
CA ALA A 88 20.76 -6.02 -16.36
C ALA A 88 21.14 -6.68 -17.68
#